data_AF-F0WTW8-F1
#
_entry.id   AF-F0WTW8-F1
#
_cell.length_a   1.000
_cell.length_b   1.000
_cell.length_c   1.000
_cell.angle_alpha   90.00
_cell.angle_beta   90.00
_cell.angle_gamma   90.00
#
_symmetry.space_group_name_H-M   'P 1'
#
loop_
_entity.id
_entity.type
_entity.pdbx_description
1 polymer ?
#
loop_
_entity_poly.entity_id
_entity_poly.type
_entity_poly.pdbx_seq_one_letter_code
_entity_poly.pdbx_strand_id
1 'polypeptide(L)'
;MQPDELDKIIYLDLQLDQIHKTQEILEALSERVLVSSNKAREKNRVGVANKRTTKPVQFDVGDFVLYADVWAETHNKLKTKWNGPAQVVRAISEWVSEIRNVVT
;
A
#
# COMPACT_ATOMS: atom_id res chain seq x y z
N MET A 1 -10.47 7.42 60.56
CA MET A 1 -9.85 7.36 59.22
C MET A 1 -8.86 8.51 59.13
N GLN A 2 -7.58 8.26 58.87
CA GLN A 2 -6.58 9.33 58.81
C GLN A 2 -6.76 10.14 57.50
N PRO A 3 -6.57 11.47 57.50
CA PRO A 3 -6.81 12.32 56.33
C PRO A 3 -6.08 11.87 55.05
N ASP A 4 -4.87 11.32 55.20
CA ASP A 4 -4.02 10.83 54.10
C ASP A 4 -4.60 9.64 53.31
N GLU A 5 -5.48 8.84 53.92
CA GLU A 5 -6.12 7.72 53.22
C GLU A 5 -7.30 8.15 52.36
N LEU A 6 -7.99 9.23 52.76
CA LEU A 6 -9.11 9.79 52.00
C LEU A 6 -8.60 10.42 50.68
N ASP A 7 -7.47 11.13 50.75
CA ASP A 7 -6.84 11.77 49.60
C ASP A 7 -6.34 10.73 48.57
N LYS A 8 -5.82 9.59 49.04
CA LYS A 8 -5.42 8.47 48.16
C LYS A 8 -6.62 7.86 47.44
N ILE A 9 -7.76 7.70 48.12
CA ILE A 9 -8.98 7.16 47.52
C ILE A 9 -9.51 8.12 46.44
N ILE A 10 -9.55 9.43 46.72
CA ILE A 10 -9.96 10.45 45.75
C ILE A 10 -9.03 10.47 44.53
N TYR A 11 -7.73 10.34 44.75
CA TYR A 11 -6.74 10.28 43.67
C TYR A 11 -6.94 9.05 42.77
N LEU A 12 -7.17 7.87 43.37
CA LEU A 12 -7.41 6.64 42.62
C LEU A 12 -8.70 6.70 41.80
N ASP A 13 -9.77 7.28 42.37
CA ASP A 13 -11.05 7.46 41.66
C ASP A 13 -10.90 8.41 40.46
N LEU A 14 -10.13 9.48 40.63
CA LEU A 14 -9.79 10.40 39.54
C LEU A 14 -8.98 9.71 38.43
N GLN A 15 -8.04 8.83 38.78
CA GLN A 15 -7.28 8.05 37.80
C GLN A 15 -8.17 7.06 37.03
N LEU A 16 -9.11 6.40 37.73
CA LEU A 16 -10.07 5.48 37.10
C LEU A 16 -10.96 6.20 36.10
N ASP A 17 -11.48 7.38 36.45
CA ASP A 17 -12.29 8.20 35.54
C ASP A 17 -11.50 8.64 34.29
N GLN A 18 -10.22 8.98 34.45
CA GLN A 18 -9.34 9.30 33.32
C GLN A 18 -9.10 8.10 32.40
N ILE A 19 -8.92 6.90 32.96
CA ILE A 19 -8.74 5.67 32.19
C ILE A 19 -10.01 5.36 31.39
N HIS A 20 -11.19 5.45 32.01
CA HIS A 20 -12.46 5.20 31.32
C HIS A 20 -12.68 6.18 30.16
N LYS A 21 -12.44 7.48 30.38
CA LYS A 21 -12.52 8.49 29.31
C LYS A 21 -11.57 8.19 28.16
N THR A 22 -10.35 7.75 28.48
CA THR A 22 -9.35 7.40 27.47
C THR A 22 -9.77 6.17 26.66
N GLN A 23 -10.39 5.18 27.30
CA GLN A 23 -10.91 3.98 26.64
C GLN A 23 -12.04 4.34 25.66
N GLU A 24 -13.01 5.15 26.08
CA GLU A 24 -14.11 5.60 25.22
C GLU A 24 -13.59 6.35 23.97
N ILE A 25 -12.60 7.24 24.16
CA ILE A 25 -11.97 7.97 23.05
C ILE A 25 -11.26 7.01 22.09
N LEU A 26 -10.55 6.01 22.62
CA LEU A 26 -9.84 5.03 21.81
C LEU A 26 -10.79 4.16 20.99
N GLU A 27 -11.90 3.72 21.60
CA GLU A 27 -12.94 2.95 20.91
C GLU A 27 -13.54 3.75 19.76
N ALA A 28 -13.98 4.98 20.01
CA ALA A 28 -14.54 5.87 18.99
C ALA A 28 -13.53 6.18 17.85
N LEU A 29 -12.25 6.33 18.18
CA LEU A 29 -11.20 6.50 17.18
C LEU A 29 -11.01 5.23 16.34
N SER A 30 -11.00 4.06 16.99
CA SER A 30 -10.81 2.77 16.32
C SER A 30 -11.92 2.51 15.30
N GLU A 31 -13.18 2.79 15.66
CA GLU A 31 -14.33 2.69 14.76
C GLU A 31 -14.16 3.62 13.54
N ARG A 32 -13.77 4.87 13.78
CA ARG A 32 -13.53 5.84 12.69
C ARG A 32 -12.42 5.39 11.74
N VAL A 33 -11.33 4.83 12.27
CA VAL A 33 -10.23 4.29 11.48
C VAL A 33 -10.68 3.07 10.66
N LEU A 34 -11.49 2.19 11.24
CA LEU A 34 -12.03 1.03 10.54
C LEU A 34 -12.95 1.47 9.38
N VAL A 35 -13.88 2.39 9.61
CA VAL A 35 -14.78 2.90 8.57
C VAL A 35 -14.00 3.57 7.43
N SER A 36 -13.06 4.46 7.76
CA SER A 36 -12.28 5.19 6.76
C SER A 36 -11.35 4.26 5.96
N SER A 37 -10.68 3.33 6.62
CA SER A 37 -9.80 2.35 5.96
C SER A 37 -10.59 1.40 5.06
N ASN A 38 -11.75 0.91 5.51
CA ASN A 38 -12.62 0.06 4.69
C ASN A 38 -13.13 0.80 3.47
N LYS A 39 -13.55 2.07 3.61
CA LYS A 39 -13.97 2.91 2.49
C LYS A 39 -12.84 3.13 1.48
N ALA A 40 -11.61 3.36 1.95
CA ALA A 40 -10.44 3.50 1.08
C ALA A 40 -10.10 2.19 0.34
N ARG A 41 -10.14 1.05 1.05
CA ARG A 41 -9.93 -0.28 0.46
C ARG A 41 -10.99 -0.61 -0.58
N GLU A 42 -12.26 -0.32 -0.31
CA GLU A 42 -13.35 -0.57 -1.24
C GLU A 42 -13.22 0.28 -2.51
N LYS A 43 -12.92 1.57 -2.37
CA LYS A 43 -12.64 2.45 -3.52
C LYS A 43 -11.49 1.91 -4.38
N ASN A 44 -10.44 1.38 -3.76
CA ASN A 44 -9.33 0.76 -4.48
C ASN A 44 -9.74 -0.54 -5.18
N ARG A 45 -10.56 -1.39 -4.55
CA ARG A 45 -11.09 -2.63 -5.16
C ARG A 45 -11.95 -2.34 -6.38
N VAL A 46 -12.91 -1.43 -6.25
CA VAL A 46 -13.76 -0.96 -7.35
C VAL A 46 -12.90 -0.34 -8.47
N GLY A 47 -11.88 0.44 -8.11
CA GLY A 47 -10.92 1.00 -9.05
C GLY A 47 -10.16 -0.07 -9.83
N VAL A 48 -9.70 -1.15 -9.17
CA VAL A 48 -9.03 -2.28 -9.84
C VAL A 48 -9.99 -3.09 -10.70
N ALA A 49 -11.19 -3.38 -10.21
CA ALA A 49 -12.20 -4.14 -10.96
C ALA A 49 -12.67 -3.40 -12.23
N ASN A 50 -12.73 -2.06 -12.17
CA ASN A 50 -13.09 -1.21 -13.30
C ASN A 50 -11.91 -0.86 -14.23
N LYS A 51 -10.69 -1.32 -13.93
CA LYS A 51 -9.61 -1.22 -14.92
C LYS A 51 -10.00 -2.09 -16.09
N ARG A 52 -10.04 -1.49 -17.28
CA ARG A 52 -10.14 -2.25 -18.53
C ARG A 52 -9.01 -3.26 -18.52
N THR A 53 -9.36 -4.53 -18.39
CA THR A 53 -8.40 -5.63 -18.45
C THR A 53 -7.86 -5.65 -19.87
N THR A 54 -6.75 -4.93 -20.10
CA THR A 54 -5.99 -5.05 -21.34
C THR A 54 -5.65 -6.52 -21.49
N LYS A 55 -6.09 -7.14 -22.58
CA LYS A 55 -5.68 -8.51 -22.88
C LYS A 55 -4.14 -8.53 -22.85
N PRO A 56 -3.53 -9.47 -22.12
CA PRO A 56 -2.08 -9.58 -22.17
C PRO A 56 -1.67 -9.82 -23.63
N VAL A 57 -0.74 -9.00 -24.11
CA VAL A 57 -0.17 -9.12 -25.45
C VAL A 57 1.02 -10.06 -25.32
N GLN A 58 1.03 -11.14 -26.12
CA GLN A 58 2.23 -11.95 -26.32
C GLN A 58 3.14 -11.23 -27.32
N PHE A 59 4.45 -11.26 -27.07
CA PHE A 59 5.44 -10.62 -27.93
C PHE A 59 6.16 -11.66 -28.79
N ASP A 60 6.37 -11.33 -30.05
CA ASP A 60 7.12 -12.15 -30.99
C ASP A 60 8.54 -11.61 -31.21
N VAL A 61 9.41 -12.48 -31.73
CA VAL A 61 10.79 -12.09 -32.08
C VAL A 61 10.76 -11.03 -33.18
N GLY A 62 11.42 -9.90 -32.93
CA GLY A 62 11.45 -8.75 -33.81
C GLY A 62 10.56 -7.58 -33.35
N ASP A 63 9.65 -7.81 -32.40
CA ASP A 63 8.80 -6.75 -31.84
C ASP A 63 9.62 -5.69 -31.08
N PHE A 64 9.15 -4.44 -31.13
CA PHE A 64 9.71 -3.34 -30.36
C PHE A 64 8.87 -3.07 -29.12
N VAL A 65 9.51 -3.14 -27.95
CA VAL A 65 8.87 -3.02 -26.64
C VAL A 65 9.55 -1.96 -25.77
N LEU A 66 8.80 -1.41 -24.82
CA LEU A 66 9.34 -0.62 -23.72
C LEU A 66 9.54 -1.53 -22.52
N TYR A 67 10.64 -1.32 -21.78
CA TYR A 67 10.92 -2.08 -20.57
C TYR A 67 11.07 -1.16 -19.36
N ALA A 68 10.69 -1.66 -18.19
CA ALA A 68 10.91 -0.98 -16.93
C ALA A 68 12.07 -1.65 -16.20
N ASP A 69 13.07 -0.87 -15.82
CA ASP A 69 14.18 -1.36 -15.02
C ASP A 69 13.91 -1.10 -13.54
N VAL A 70 14.00 -2.14 -12.72
CA VAL A 70 13.80 -2.04 -11.27
C VAL A 70 15.17 -1.87 -10.64
N TRP A 71 15.62 -0.63 -10.53
CA TRP A 71 16.81 -0.30 -9.79
C TRP A 71 16.57 -0.60 -8.32
N ALA A 72 17.24 -1.61 -7.77
CA ALA A 72 17.13 -2.00 -6.36
C ALA A 72 17.40 -0.82 -5.40
N GLU A 73 18.11 0.22 -5.86
CA GLU A 73 18.50 1.41 -5.11
C GLU A 73 17.51 2.58 -5.23
N THR A 74 16.50 2.51 -6.11
CA THR A 74 15.52 3.60 -6.21
C THR A 74 14.45 3.43 -5.13
N HIS A 75 14.61 4.14 -4.01
CA HIS A 75 13.67 4.13 -2.86
C HIS A 75 12.23 4.58 -3.20
N ASN A 76 11.91 4.89 -4.45
CA ASN A 76 10.59 5.36 -4.86
C ASN A 76 9.74 4.24 -5.50
N LYS A 77 9.13 3.41 -4.64
CA LYS A 77 8.24 2.30 -5.00
C LYS A 77 7.09 2.68 -5.94
N LEU A 78 6.76 3.96 -6.06
CA LEU A 78 5.62 4.46 -6.85
C LEU A 78 6.02 5.02 -8.22
N LYS A 79 7.31 5.09 -8.56
CA LYS A 79 7.76 5.64 -9.84
C LYS A 79 8.42 4.57 -10.70
N THR A 80 7.70 4.10 -11.72
CA THR A 80 8.24 3.24 -12.77
C THR A 80 8.81 4.11 -13.89
N LYS A 81 10.09 3.97 -14.20
CA LYS A 81 10.71 4.57 -15.39
C LYS A 81 10.62 3.58 -16.54
N TRP A 82 9.95 3.97 -17.63
CA TRP A 82 9.93 3.24 -18.88
C TRP A 82 11.13 3.65 -19.73
N ASN A 83 11.93 2.68 -20.16
CA ASN A 83 13.09 2.87 -21.02
C ASN A 83 12.73 2.47 -22.46
N GLY A 84 13.46 3.09 -23.41
CA GLY A 84 13.14 3.20 -24.83
C GLY A 84 12.99 1.88 -25.61
N PRO A 85 12.91 1.97 -26.96
CA PRO A 85 12.54 0.82 -27.77
C PRO A 85 13.65 -0.23 -27.72
N ALA A 86 13.33 -1.35 -27.08
CA ALA A 86 14.13 -2.56 -27.11
C ALA A 86 13.49 -3.55 -28.08
N GLN A 87 14.30 -4.27 -28.83
CA GLN A 87 13.83 -5.30 -29.73
C GLN A 87 13.81 -6.65 -29.01
N VAL A 88 12.73 -7.42 -29.16
CA VAL A 88 12.68 -8.81 -28.69
C VAL A 88 13.57 -9.66 -29.59
N VAL A 89 14.63 -10.24 -29.02
CA VAL A 89 15.61 -11.06 -29.74
C VAL A 89 15.26 -12.54 -29.64
N ARG A 90 14.68 -12.96 -28.51
CA ARG A 90 14.36 -14.36 -28.25
C ARG A 90 13.20 -14.47 -27.27
N ALA A 91 12.24 -15.33 -27.56
CA ALA A 91 11.24 -15.77 -26.58
C ALA A 91 11.82 -16.94 -25.77
N ILE A 92 11.96 -16.77 -24.46
CA ILE A 92 12.41 -17.83 -23.53
C ILE A 92 11.20 -18.67 -23.09
N SER A 93 10.08 -18.00 -22.82
CA SER A 93 8.78 -18.61 -22.54
C SER A 93 7.65 -17.71 -23.03
N GLU A 94 6.40 -18.13 -22.88
CA GLU A 94 5.21 -17.33 -23.22
C GLU A 94 5.21 -15.93 -22.57
N TRP A 95 5.87 -15.78 -21.42
CA TRP A 95 5.86 -14.54 -20.62
C TRP A 95 7.25 -13.95 -20.38
N VAL A 96 8.30 -14.61 -20.86
CA VAL A 96 9.69 -14.19 -20.65
C VAL A 96 10.37 -14.10 -22.00
N SER A 97 10.78 -12.88 -22.34
CA SER A 97 11.48 -12.60 -23.58
C SER A 97 12.79 -11.87 -23.29
N GLU A 98 13.82 -12.24 -24.03
CA GLU A 98 15.09 -11.54 -24.05
C GLU A 98 15.01 -10.35 -25.00
N ILE A 99 15.39 -9.19 -24.50
CA ILE A 99 15.34 -7.93 -25.23
C ILE A 99 16.75 -7.40 -25.46
N ARG A 100 16.95 -6.69 -26.56
CA ARG A 100 18.17 -5.94 -26.87
C ARG A 100 17.81 -4.47 -27.03
N ASN A 101 18.50 -3.60 -26.28
CA ASN A 101 18.33 -2.17 -26.47
C ASN A 101 18.91 -1.76 -27.82
N VAL A 102 18.16 -0.98 -28.60
CA VAL A 102 18.54 -0.60 -29.97
C VAL A 102 19.33 0.71 -29.98
N VAL A 103 19.26 1.48 -28.89
CA VAL A 103 19.85 2.83 -28.76
C VAL A 103 21.16 2.81 -27.96
N THR A 104 21.50 1.70 -27.31
CA THR A 104 22.76 1.52 -26.56
C THR A 104 23.76 0.76 -27.42
#